data_AF-A0A843HN73-F1
#
_entry.id   AF-A0A843HN73-F1
#
_cell.length_a   1.000
_cell.length_b   1.000
_cell.length_c   1.000
_cell.angle_alpha   90.00
_cell.angle_beta   90.00
_cell.angle_gamma   90.00
#
_symmetry.space_group_name_H-M   'P 1'
#
loop_
_entity.id
_entity.type
_entity.pdbx_description
1 polymer ?
#
loop_
_entity_poly.entity_id
_entity_poly.type
_entity_poly.pdbx_seq_one_letter_code
_entity_poly.pdbx_strand_id
1 'polypeptide(L)'
;MKRQEQIKYNEKVLDFRNDFYNKNKTIDRDKENRLYNCNATYGTAGDYIYLRSYETIVAVINIYYNTCYNFVEYEFINKPYNSPWKTTRTTSQQVSKFCKKFGSYQIIYRET
;
A
#
# COMPACT_ATOMS: atom_id res chain seq x y z
N MET A 1 19.17 2.49 7.34
CA MET A 1 18.94 1.27 6.53
C MET A 1 19.99 1.23 5.44
N LYS A 2 20.74 0.14 5.34
CA LYS A 2 21.75 -0.05 4.29
C LYS A 2 21.07 -0.38 2.96
N ARG A 3 21.71 -0.08 1.83
CA ARG A 3 21.15 -0.31 0.48
C ARG A 3 20.73 -1.76 0.25
N GLN A 4 21.52 -2.73 0.70
CA GLN A 4 21.21 -4.15 0.59
C GLN A 4 20.00 -4.58 1.44
N GLU A 5 19.78 -3.95 2.59
CA GLU A 5 18.60 -4.20 3.42
C GLU A 5 17.35 -3.64 2.72
N GLN A 6 17.46 -2.45 2.12
CA GLN A 6 16.37 -1.83 1.36
C GLN A 6 15.93 -2.71 0.17
N ILE A 7 16.87 -3.28 -0.58
CA ILE A 7 16.55 -4.18 -1.71
C ILE A 7 15.74 -5.38 -1.24
N LYS A 8 16.17 -6.04 -0.15
CA LYS A 8 15.44 -7.18 0.42
C LYS A 8 14.04 -6.80 0.91
N TYR A 9 13.86 -5.60 1.45
CA TYR A 9 12.54 -5.11 1.84
C TYR A 9 11.67 -4.83 0.63
N ASN A 10 12.23 -4.27 -0.44
CA ASN A 10 11.52 -4.01 -1.67
C ASN A 10 11.01 -5.32 -2.28
N GLU A 11 11.86 -6.35 -2.41
CA GLU A 11 11.48 -7.69 -2.88
C GLU A 11 10.32 -8.29 -2.08
N LYS A 12 10.39 -8.23 -0.75
CA LYS A 12 9.30 -8.70 0.13
C LYS A 12 7.98 -7.97 -0.12
N VAL A 13 8.01 -6.66 -0.39
CA VAL A 13 6.80 -5.89 -0.72
C VAL A 13 6.21 -6.37 -2.04
N LEU A 14 7.04 -6.78 -3.01
CA LEU A 14 6.58 -7.26 -4.32
C LEU A 14 5.86 -8.61 -4.21
N ASP A 15 6.50 -9.55 -3.52
CA ASP A 15 5.95 -10.89 -3.30
C ASP A 15 4.61 -10.77 -2.58
N PHE A 16 4.57 -9.94 -1.54
CA PHE A 16 3.36 -9.70 -0.75
C PHE A 16 2.26 -9.04 -1.59
N ARG A 17 2.59 -8.08 -2.46
CA ARG A 17 1.61 -7.47 -3.38
C ARG A 17 0.99 -8.54 -4.29
N ASN A 18 1.82 -9.35 -4.94
CA ASN A 18 1.34 -10.39 -5.85
C ASN A 18 0.46 -11.40 -5.12
N ASP A 19 0.85 -11.82 -3.93
CA ASP A 19 0.05 -12.69 -3.07
C ASP A 19 -1.30 -12.05 -2.70
N PHE A 20 -1.31 -10.79 -2.27
CA PHE A 20 -2.53 -10.06 -1.94
C PHE A 20 -3.50 -9.98 -3.12
N TYR A 21 -3.04 -9.58 -4.30
CA TYR A 21 -3.89 -9.49 -5.49
C TYR A 21 -4.38 -10.86 -5.97
N ASN A 22 -3.55 -11.90 -5.88
CA ASN A 22 -3.95 -13.25 -6.28
C ASN A 22 -5.00 -13.86 -5.34
N LYS A 23 -4.87 -13.61 -4.02
CA LYS A 23 -5.81 -14.11 -3.01
C LYS A 23 -7.11 -13.32 -2.96
N ASN A 24 -7.07 -12.03 -3.29
CA ASN A 24 -8.20 -11.11 -3.13
C ASN A 24 -8.66 -10.56 -4.49
N LYS A 25 -8.94 -11.46 -5.45
CA LYS A 25 -9.42 -11.08 -6.79
C LYS A 25 -10.79 -10.38 -6.77
N THR A 26 -11.58 -10.63 -5.72
CA THR A 26 -12.94 -10.11 -5.55
C THR A 26 -13.05 -9.24 -4.31
N ILE A 27 -12.36 -8.08 -4.34
CA ILE A 27 -12.54 -7.06 -3.31
C ILE A 27 -13.90 -6.39 -3.52
N ASP A 28 -14.77 -6.48 -2.52
CA ASP A 28 -16.08 -5.85 -2.50
C ASP A 28 -15.94 -4.37 -2.12
N ARG A 29 -16.11 -3.48 -3.11
CA ARG A 29 -15.91 -2.03 -2.95
C ARG A 29 -16.99 -1.37 -2.10
N ASP A 30 -18.19 -1.94 -2.05
CA ASP A 30 -19.31 -1.33 -1.33
C ASP A 30 -19.13 -1.42 0.20
N LYS A 31 -18.20 -2.28 0.65
CA LYS A 31 -17.81 -2.43 2.05
C LYS A 31 -16.63 -1.56 2.47
N GLU A 32 -16.12 -0.72 1.56
CA GLU A 32 -15.02 0.17 1.86
C GLU A 32 -15.46 1.37 2.70
N ASN A 33 -14.61 1.75 3.65
CA ASN A 33 -14.82 2.90 4.52
C ASN A 33 -13.88 4.03 4.12
N ARG A 34 -14.35 5.28 4.22
CA ARG A 34 -13.52 6.45 3.88
C ARG A 34 -12.41 6.67 4.93
N LEU A 35 -11.18 6.89 4.47
CA LEU A 35 -10.07 7.32 5.32
C LEU A 35 -10.20 8.83 5.59
N TYR A 36 -10.10 9.22 6.86
CA TYR A 36 -10.34 10.57 7.39
C TYR A 36 -10.00 11.74 6.44
N ASN A 37 -11.02 12.54 6.11
CA ASN A 37 -10.94 13.79 5.34
C ASN A 37 -10.05 13.70 4.09
N CYS A 38 -10.02 12.54 3.42
CA CYS A 38 -9.38 12.38 2.12
C CYS A 38 -10.22 11.50 1.20
N ASN A 39 -9.84 11.41 -0.07
CA ASN A 39 -10.54 10.60 -1.08
C ASN A 39 -10.08 9.15 -1.11
N ALA A 40 -9.26 8.72 -0.14
CA ALA A 40 -8.89 7.32 -0.02
C ALA A 40 -9.92 6.56 0.81
N THR A 41 -10.08 5.29 0.48
CA THR A 41 -10.95 4.34 1.17
C THR A 41 -10.11 3.18 1.67
N TYR A 42 -10.57 2.47 2.69
CA TYR A 42 -9.93 1.28 3.19
C TYR A 42 -10.98 0.19 3.43
N GLY A 43 -10.56 -1.05 3.30
CA GLY A 43 -11.41 -2.21 3.51
C GLY A 43 -10.63 -3.36 4.11
N THR A 44 -11.33 -4.47 4.33
CA THR A 44 -10.71 -5.73 4.77
C THR A 44 -10.81 -6.76 3.67
N ALA A 45 -9.80 -7.62 3.56
CA ALA A 45 -9.77 -8.72 2.62
C ALA A 45 -9.02 -9.88 3.29
N GLY A 46 -9.76 -10.83 3.86
CA GLY A 46 -9.18 -11.85 4.74
C GLY A 46 -8.44 -11.23 5.93
N ASP A 47 -7.20 -11.64 6.13
CA ASP A 47 -6.33 -11.18 7.24
C ASP A 47 -5.58 -9.87 6.92
N TYR A 48 -6.08 -9.12 5.94
CA TYR A 48 -5.48 -7.89 5.46
C TYR A 48 -6.44 -6.72 5.58
N ILE A 49 -5.88 -5.56 5.92
CA ILE A 49 -6.57 -4.28 5.78
C ILE A 49 -5.89 -3.53 4.65
N TYR A 50 -6.63 -3.18 3.60
CA TYR A 50 -6.05 -2.49 2.46
C TYR A 50 -6.47 -1.02 2.42
N LEU A 51 -5.62 -0.18 1.85
CA LEU A 51 -5.88 1.20 1.53
C LEU A 51 -5.97 1.34 0.02
N ARG A 52 -7.07 1.88 -0.47
CA ARG A 52 -7.30 2.26 -1.86
C ARG A 52 -7.29 3.78 -1.99
N SER A 53 -6.61 4.28 -3.00
CA SER A 53 -6.69 5.68 -3.41
C SER A 53 -7.20 5.69 -4.84
N TYR A 54 -8.35 6.31 -5.06
CA TYR A 54 -9.08 6.24 -6.33
C TYR A 54 -9.36 4.77 -6.71
N GLU A 55 -8.69 4.25 -7.73
CA GLU A 55 -8.87 2.88 -8.23
C GLU A 55 -7.75 1.92 -7.80
N THR A 56 -6.71 2.42 -7.13
CA THR A 56 -5.47 1.67 -6.89
C THR A 56 -5.29 1.32 -5.42
N ILE A 57 -4.95 0.07 -5.11
CA ILE A 57 -4.49 -0.32 -3.77
C ILE A 57 -3.07 0.22 -3.57
N VAL A 58 -2.93 1.12 -2.61
CA VAL A 58 -1.71 1.88 -2.35
C VAL A 58 -0.97 1.38 -1.12
N ALA A 59 -1.65 0.77 -0.16
CA ALA A 59 -0.99 0.13 0.97
C ALA A 59 -1.84 -1.03 1.50
N VAL A 60 -1.20 -1.98 2.17
CA VAL A 60 -1.87 -3.09 2.83
C VAL A 60 -1.22 -3.33 4.18
N ILE A 61 -2.03 -3.55 5.21
CA ILE A 61 -1.62 -3.99 6.53
C ILE A 61 -1.91 -5.49 6.62
N ASN A 62 -0.88 -6.25 7.00
CA ASN A 62 -1.09 -7.62 7.49
C ASN A 62 -1.43 -7.56 8.98
N ILE A 63 -2.60 -8.07 9.36
CA ILE A 63 -3.12 -7.98 10.73
C ILE A 63 -2.23 -8.80 11.70
N TYR A 64 -1.76 -9.99 11.29
CA TYR A 64 -0.92 -10.84 12.15
C TYR A 64 0.41 -10.19 12.51
N TYR A 65 1.06 -9.54 11.53
CA TYR A 65 2.38 -8.93 11.73
C TYR A 65 2.28 -7.45 12.10
N ASN A 66 1.08 -6.89 12.20
CA ASN A 66 0.82 -5.46 12.39
C ASN A 66 1.72 -4.55 11.52
N THR A 67 1.95 -4.97 10.28
CA THR A 67 2.92 -4.37 9.37
C THR A 67 2.22 -3.78 8.16
N CYS A 68 2.47 -2.50 7.91
CA CYS A 68 1.90 -1.72 6.82
C CYS A 68 2.88 -1.69 5.63
N TYR A 69 2.56 -2.43 4.57
CA TYR A 69 3.31 -2.49 3.32
C TYR A 69 2.83 -1.38 2.37
N ASN A 70 3.74 -0.49 1.99
CA ASN A 70 3.45 0.61 1.08
C ASN A 70 3.67 0.18 -0.38
N PHE A 71 2.60 0.00 -1.15
CA PHE A 71 2.64 -0.44 -2.55
C PHE A 71 2.79 0.70 -3.55
N VAL A 72 2.66 1.93 -3.07
CA VAL A 72 2.71 3.16 -3.86
C VAL A 72 3.89 3.12 -4.85
N GLU A 73 5.13 2.91 -4.40
CA GLU A 73 6.29 2.99 -5.31
C GLU A 73 6.39 1.85 -6.35
N TYR A 74 5.84 0.66 -6.12
CA TYR A 74 5.95 -0.42 -7.11
C TYR A 74 5.05 -0.24 -8.34
N GLU A 75 3.82 0.26 -8.14
CA GLU A 75 2.91 0.62 -9.25
C GLU A 75 3.47 1.73 -10.13
N PHE A 76 4.35 2.57 -9.58
CA PHE A 76 4.93 3.73 -10.28
C PHE A 76 6.27 3.43 -10.96
N ILE A 77 7.15 2.62 -10.36
CA ILE A 77 8.49 2.31 -10.91
C ILE A 77 8.43 1.50 -12.20
N ASN A 78 7.42 0.64 -12.35
CA ASN A 78 7.26 -0.18 -13.55
C ASN A 78 6.42 0.49 -14.65
N LYS A 79 5.97 1.74 -14.45
CA LYS A 79 5.28 2.51 -15.49
C LYS A 79 6.24 3.49 -16.15
N PRO A 80 6.10 3.76 -17.46
CA PRO A 80 6.99 4.68 -18.17
C PRO A 80 7.03 6.05 -17.49
N TYR A 81 8.18 6.74 -17.56
CA TYR A 81 8.51 8.01 -16.88
C TYR A 81 7.46 9.15 -17.06
N ASN A 82 6.61 9.05 -18.09
CA ASN A 82 5.49 9.96 -18.37
C ASN A 82 4.13 9.46 -17.86
N SER A 83 4.10 8.49 -16.96
CA SER A 83 2.85 8.04 -16.34
C SER A 83 2.26 9.18 -15.49
N PRO A 84 0.97 9.55 -15.66
CA PRO A 84 0.31 10.54 -14.79
C PRO A 84 0.20 10.04 -13.34
N TRP A 85 0.48 8.76 -13.15
CA TRP A 85 0.63 8.05 -11.92
C TRP A 85 2.08 8.30 -11.43
N LYS A 86 2.30 9.34 -10.63
CA LYS A 86 3.51 9.52 -9.80
C LYS A 86 3.12 9.39 -8.33
N THR A 87 4.05 8.93 -7.51
CA THR A 87 4.03 9.02 -6.04
C THR A 87 3.76 10.49 -5.65
N THR A 88 2.50 10.87 -5.46
CA THR A 88 2.20 12.23 -5.03
C THR A 88 2.41 12.33 -3.52
N ARG A 89 2.80 13.51 -3.05
CA ARG A 89 2.84 13.85 -1.62
C ARG A 89 1.53 13.46 -0.92
N THR A 90 0.41 13.52 -1.64
CA THR A 90 -0.93 13.11 -1.19
C THR A 90 -1.02 11.62 -0.87
N THR A 91 -0.50 10.74 -1.72
CA THR A 91 -0.57 9.29 -1.49
C THR A 91 0.27 8.88 -0.28
N SER A 92 1.47 9.45 -0.11
CA SER A 92 2.29 9.19 1.08
C SER A 92 1.61 9.65 2.38
N GLN A 93 0.90 10.78 2.34
CA GLN A 93 0.09 11.26 3.48
C GLN A 93 -1.09 10.34 3.77
N GLN A 94 -1.77 9.80 2.75
CA GLN A 94 -2.85 8.83 2.92
C GLN A 94 -2.33 7.55 3.59
N VAL A 95 -1.20 7.01 3.13
CA VAL A 95 -0.57 5.83 3.75
C VAL A 95 -0.19 6.11 5.21
N SER A 96 0.42 7.26 5.50
CA SER A 96 0.77 7.63 6.88
C SER A 96 -0.46 7.71 7.79
N LYS A 97 -1.54 8.37 7.33
CA LYS A 97 -2.82 8.43 8.06
C LYS A 97 -3.42 7.04 8.27
N PHE A 98 -3.32 6.18 7.27
CA PHE A 98 -3.81 4.81 7.31
C PHE A 98 -3.06 3.96 8.33
N CYS A 99 -1.73 3.89 8.24
CA CYS A 99 -0.94 3.12 9.22
C CYS A 99 -1.15 3.68 10.65
N LYS A 100 -1.26 5.00 10.82
CA LYS A 100 -1.59 5.63 12.12
C LYS A 100 -2.96 5.20 12.66
N LYS A 101 -3.99 5.14 11.81
CA LYS A 101 -5.35 4.74 12.20
C LYS A 101 -5.38 3.32 12.77
N PHE A 102 -4.56 2.43 12.22
CA PHE A 102 -4.53 1.01 12.59
C PHE A 102 -3.37 0.63 13.51
N GLY A 103 -2.58 1.61 13.98
CA GLY A 103 -1.46 1.36 14.89
C GLY A 103 -0.36 0.49 14.29
N SER A 104 -0.22 0.49 12.95
CA SER A 104 0.71 -0.39 12.24
C SER A 104 2.01 0.31 11.88
N TYR A 105 3.10 -0.45 11.90
CA TYR A 105 4.42 0.06 11.53
C TYR A 105 4.55 0.13 10.01
N GLN A 106 4.91 1.30 9.47
CA GLN A 106 5.07 1.50 8.04
C GLN A 106 6.43 1.03 7.56
N ILE A 107 6.43 0.10 6.59
CA ILE A 107 7.61 -0.20 5.79
C ILE A 107 7.61 0.76 4.59
N ILE A 108 8.65 1.59 4.54
CA ILE A 108 8.82 2.59 3.49
C ILE A 108 9.67 1.99 2.38
N TYR A 109 9.06 1.82 1.21
CA TYR A 109 9.80 1.65 -0.04
C TYR A 109 10.53 2.98 -0.34
N ARG A 110 11.78 2.92 -0.81
CA ARG A 110 12.50 4.07 -1.37
C ARG A 110 13.18 3.66 -2.67
N GLU A 111 13.02 4.45 -3.73
CA GLU A 111 13.91 4.40 -4.90
C GLU A 111 15.38 4.54 -4.47
N THR A 112 16.24 3.68 -5.04
CA THR A 112 17.70 3.74 -4.89
C THR A 112 18.35 4.42 -6.07
#